data_AF-A0A238FDF4-F1
#
_entry.id   AF-A0A238FDF4-F1
#
_cell.length_a   1.000
_cell.length_b   1.000
_cell.length_c   1.000
_cell.angle_alpha   90.00
_cell.angle_beta   90.00
_cell.angle_gamma   90.00
#
_symmetry.space_group_name_H-M   'P 1'
#
loop_
_entity.id
_entity.type
_entity.pdbx_description
1 polymer ?
#
loop_
_entity_poly.entity_id
_entity_poly.type
_entity_poly.pdbx_seq_one_letter_code
_entity_poly.pdbx_strand_id
1 'polypeptide(L)'
;MVESTAPPATVILWVHPRSCSTMFECAILQRPDDFEVLHEPMGDAFYFGPERISKRYSPEQCAKEFPHYAESTFKKTWENVIKPNETKRTFSKDMAQYICNQASSTDIQSVHPLGPVDSSNPTFIPKESLLSPSVIHTFLIRTPTKAVPSYHRLCYPGSPTGFEYWDPEETGLRELRLVFDYIKKETGTTPLVLDSEDLLADPERIMKLWCDEVQVRFDPSMLEWNEGTREHFKKWPGFHTSAESSRGVGKGLSKDHITPSNHGTPNGEAPKFPDDVLECIIANMEDYDYLKSFVKKA
;
A
#
# COMPACT_ATOMS: atom_id res chain seq x y z
N MET A 1 22.55 -4.82 -29.04
CA MET A 1 22.02 -4.63 -27.68
C MET A 1 22.19 -5.95 -26.98
N VAL A 2 22.95 -6.00 -25.89
CA VAL A 2 23.07 -7.23 -25.10
C VAL A 2 21.75 -7.34 -24.34
N GLU A 3 20.90 -8.31 -24.70
CA GLU A 3 19.73 -8.64 -23.91
C GLU A 3 20.20 -8.98 -22.50
N SER A 4 19.69 -8.26 -21.50
CA SER A 4 19.95 -8.56 -20.10
C SER A 4 19.44 -9.97 -19.81
N THR A 5 20.32 -10.86 -19.36
CA THR A 5 19.97 -12.24 -18.97
C THR A 5 19.38 -12.33 -17.56
N ALA A 6 19.28 -11.21 -16.84
CA ALA A 6 18.68 -11.17 -15.51
C ALA A 6 17.14 -11.14 -15.63
N PRO A 7 16.41 -11.90 -14.78
CA PRO A 7 14.96 -11.87 -14.79
C PRO A 7 14.44 -10.45 -14.51
N PRO A 8 13.28 -10.06 -15.07
CA PRO A 8 12.62 -8.80 -14.75
C PRO A 8 12.51 -8.57 -13.23
N ALA A 9 12.80 -7.34 -12.78
CA ALA A 9 12.77 -7.01 -11.36
C ALA A 9 11.34 -7.00 -10.80
N THR A 10 11.19 -7.42 -9.54
CA THR A 10 9.98 -7.19 -8.74
C THR A 10 9.94 -5.72 -8.34
N VAL A 11 8.80 -5.06 -8.54
CA VAL A 11 8.53 -3.71 -8.10
C VAL A 11 7.56 -3.77 -6.94
N ILE A 12 7.93 -3.17 -5.80
CA ILE A 12 7.04 -3.05 -4.65
C ILE A 12 6.63 -1.58 -4.51
N LEU A 13 5.33 -1.33 -4.50
CA LEU A 13 4.73 -0.07 -4.11
C LEU A 13 4.31 -0.16 -2.64
N TRP A 14 5.12 0.44 -1.77
CA TRP A 14 4.81 0.59 -0.36
C TRP A 14 3.85 1.73 -0.13
N VAL A 15 2.77 1.44 0.59
CA VAL A 15 1.70 2.41 0.82
C VAL A 15 1.21 2.39 2.26
N HIS A 16 0.37 3.35 2.60
CA HIS A 16 -0.48 3.33 3.78
C HIS A 16 -1.96 3.32 3.36
N PRO A 17 -2.91 2.95 4.24
CA PRO A 17 -4.33 2.95 3.90
C PRO A 17 -4.80 4.30 3.35
N ARG A 18 -5.67 4.25 2.33
CA ARG A 18 -6.32 5.41 1.69
C ARG A 18 -5.38 6.38 0.96
N SER A 19 -4.19 5.94 0.61
CA SER A 19 -3.17 6.66 -0.19
C SER A 19 -3.46 6.78 -1.69
N CYS A 20 -4.66 6.44 -2.18
CA CYS A 20 -4.97 6.27 -3.62
C CYS A 20 -4.23 5.12 -4.33
N SER A 21 -3.61 4.21 -3.59
CA SER A 21 -2.84 3.08 -4.13
C SER A 21 -3.64 2.15 -5.06
N THR A 22 -4.92 1.91 -4.81
CA THR A 22 -5.79 1.12 -5.69
C THR A 22 -5.93 1.73 -7.08
N MET A 23 -6.00 3.06 -7.17
CA MET A 23 -6.08 3.77 -8.45
C MET A 23 -4.73 3.72 -9.19
N PHE A 24 -3.63 3.75 -8.44
CA PHE A 24 -2.30 3.51 -9.00
C PHE A 24 -2.18 2.09 -9.57
N GLU A 25 -2.67 1.11 -8.83
CA GLU A 25 -2.70 -0.30 -9.24
C GLU A 25 -3.58 -0.52 -10.49
N CYS A 26 -4.73 0.17 -10.60
CA CYS A 26 -5.52 0.19 -11.84
C CYS A 26 -4.69 0.61 -13.06
N ALA A 27 -3.77 1.57 -12.89
CA ALA A 27 -2.89 2.02 -13.96
C ALA A 27 -1.90 0.93 -14.40
N ILE A 28 -1.38 0.15 -13.45
CA ILE A 28 -0.47 -0.96 -13.73
C ILE A 28 -1.21 -2.13 -14.39
N LEU A 29 -2.46 -2.38 -14.01
CA LEU A 29 -3.31 -3.40 -14.65
C LEU A 29 -3.55 -3.14 -16.15
N GLN A 30 -3.31 -1.94 -16.66
CA GLN A 30 -3.37 -1.63 -18.10
C GLN A 30 -2.10 -2.05 -18.86
N ARG A 31 -1.11 -2.61 -18.16
CA ARG A 31 0.15 -3.12 -18.73
C ARG A 31 0.31 -4.63 -18.49
N PRO A 32 -0.67 -5.47 -18.91
CA PRO A 32 -0.65 -6.91 -18.62
C PRO A 32 0.50 -7.64 -19.30
N ASP A 33 1.12 -7.07 -20.33
CA ASP A 33 2.29 -7.64 -21.00
C ASP A 33 3.59 -7.35 -20.25
N ASP A 34 3.64 -6.28 -19.45
CA ASP A 34 4.82 -5.91 -18.65
C ASP A 34 4.75 -6.46 -17.22
N PHE A 35 3.53 -6.57 -16.64
CA PHE A 35 3.36 -6.82 -15.21
C PHE A 35 2.44 -8.01 -14.89
N GLU A 36 2.86 -8.79 -13.90
CA GLU A 36 1.99 -9.58 -13.03
C GLU A 36 1.70 -8.75 -11.77
N VAL A 37 0.43 -8.46 -11.50
CA VAL A 37 0.01 -7.54 -10.41
C VAL A 37 -0.48 -8.33 -9.21
N LEU A 38 0.11 -8.06 -8.04
CA LEU A 38 -0.27 -8.63 -6.75
C LEU A 38 -0.89 -7.55 -5.85
N HIS A 39 -2.10 -7.83 -5.40
CA HIS A 39 -2.86 -6.95 -4.52
C HIS A 39 -2.65 -7.32 -3.05
N GLU A 40 -1.81 -6.57 -2.33
CA GLU A 40 -1.57 -6.67 -0.89
C GLU A 40 -1.29 -8.08 -0.34
N PRO A 41 -0.45 -8.90 -1.00
CA PRO A 41 -0.20 -10.27 -0.58
C PRO A 41 0.25 -10.38 0.88
N MET A 42 1.04 -9.43 1.41
CA MET A 42 1.51 -9.48 2.80
C MET A 42 0.37 -9.34 3.82
N GLY A 43 -0.77 -8.76 3.41
CA GLY A 43 -1.98 -8.71 4.22
C GLY A 43 -2.52 -10.11 4.56
N ASP A 44 -2.26 -11.11 3.72
CA ASP A 44 -2.75 -12.48 3.93
C ASP A 44 -2.12 -13.08 5.20
N ALA A 45 -0.82 -12.90 5.40
CA ALA A 45 -0.12 -13.32 6.62
C ALA A 45 -0.50 -12.44 7.81
N PHE A 46 -0.61 -11.11 7.61
CA PHE A 46 -0.88 -10.14 8.66
C PHE A 46 -2.26 -10.29 9.31
N TYR A 47 -3.31 -10.55 8.51
CA TYR A 47 -4.69 -10.66 8.99
C TYR A 47 -5.15 -12.08 9.27
N PHE A 48 -4.76 -13.05 8.43
CA PHE A 48 -5.43 -14.35 8.39
C PHE A 48 -4.51 -15.53 8.72
N GLY A 49 -3.21 -15.37 8.49
CA GLY A 49 -2.21 -16.42 8.64
C GLY A 49 -2.04 -16.96 10.07
N PRO A 50 -1.26 -18.04 10.22
CA PRO A 50 -0.92 -18.59 11.54
C PRO A 50 -0.02 -17.65 12.35
N GLU A 51 0.70 -16.75 11.69
CA GLU A 51 1.59 -15.72 12.27
C GLU A 51 0.91 -14.33 12.37
N ARG A 52 -0.41 -14.25 12.19
CA ARG A 52 -1.15 -12.99 12.13
C ARG A 52 -0.87 -12.09 13.34
N ILE A 53 -0.83 -10.78 13.05
CA ILE A 53 -0.57 -9.73 14.03
C ILE A 53 -1.86 -8.95 14.31
N SER A 54 -2.70 -8.79 13.29
CA SER A 54 -3.96 -8.06 13.44
C SER A 54 -4.92 -8.75 14.40
N LYS A 55 -5.63 -7.93 15.18
CA LYS A 55 -6.72 -8.34 16.07
C LYS A 55 -8.10 -8.15 15.43
N ARG A 56 -8.16 -7.86 14.13
CA ARG A 56 -9.42 -7.63 13.38
C ARG A 56 -10.28 -8.88 13.26
N TYR A 57 -9.66 -10.05 13.20
CA TYR A 57 -10.32 -11.33 13.04
C TYR A 57 -9.86 -12.32 14.12
N SER A 58 -10.82 -13.01 14.74
CA SER A 58 -10.49 -14.06 15.71
C SER A 58 -9.88 -15.28 15.03
N PRO A 59 -9.08 -16.11 15.72
CA PRO A 59 -8.60 -17.38 15.16
C PRO A 59 -9.73 -18.25 14.58
N GLU A 60 -10.87 -18.32 15.27
CA GLU A 60 -12.03 -19.09 14.84
C GLU A 60 -12.66 -18.51 13.58
N GLN A 61 -12.73 -17.18 13.49
CA GLN A 61 -13.21 -16.50 12.29
C GLN A 61 -12.28 -16.78 11.10
N CYS A 62 -10.96 -16.65 11.28
CA CYS A 62 -9.97 -16.98 10.24
C CYS A 62 -10.10 -18.43 9.76
N ALA A 63 -10.20 -19.38 10.69
CA ALA A 63 -10.36 -20.80 10.33
C ALA A 63 -11.65 -21.10 9.56
N LYS A 64 -12.73 -20.35 9.84
CA LYS A 64 -14.05 -20.56 9.24
C LYS A 64 -14.23 -19.82 7.91
N GLU A 65 -13.86 -18.56 7.85
CA GLU A 65 -14.16 -17.64 6.73
C GLU A 65 -12.98 -17.52 5.76
N PHE A 66 -11.76 -17.77 6.22
CA PHE A 66 -10.53 -17.60 5.45
C PHE A 66 -9.60 -18.84 5.47
N PRO A 67 -10.12 -20.08 5.34
CA PRO A 67 -9.31 -21.30 5.48
C PRO A 67 -8.20 -21.43 4.43
N HIS A 68 -8.35 -20.78 3.27
CA HIS A 68 -7.32 -20.77 2.22
C HIS A 68 -6.05 -20.00 2.59
N TYR A 69 -6.08 -19.19 3.66
CA TYR A 69 -4.91 -18.49 4.21
C TYR A 69 -4.27 -19.19 5.43
N ALA A 70 -4.74 -20.39 5.79
CA ALA A 70 -4.23 -21.12 6.96
C ALA A 70 -2.71 -21.40 6.91
N GLU A 71 -2.13 -21.40 5.70
CA GLU A 71 -0.70 -21.64 5.43
C GLU A 71 0.04 -20.37 4.98
N SER A 72 -0.56 -19.18 5.11
CA SER A 72 0.04 -17.90 4.70
C SER A 72 0.94 -17.35 5.80
N THR A 73 2.19 -17.82 5.85
CA THR A 73 3.24 -17.23 6.72
C THR A 73 3.89 -16.03 6.06
N PHE A 74 4.50 -15.13 6.84
CA PHE A 74 5.23 -13.99 6.28
C PHE A 74 6.31 -14.44 5.30
N LYS A 75 7.02 -15.53 5.64
CA LYS A 75 8.05 -16.12 4.79
C LYS A 75 7.49 -16.55 3.44
N LYS A 76 6.47 -17.42 3.46
CA LYS A 76 5.93 -18.03 2.25
C LYS A 76 5.32 -16.97 1.34
N THR A 77 4.60 -16.01 1.93
CA THR A 77 4.02 -14.90 1.18
C THR A 77 5.10 -14.04 0.55
N TRP A 78 6.14 -13.65 1.30
CA TRP A 78 7.24 -12.87 0.75
C TRP A 78 7.99 -13.62 -0.36
N GLU A 79 8.31 -14.89 -0.17
CA GLU A 79 8.96 -15.73 -1.18
C GLU A 79 8.14 -15.80 -2.48
N ASN A 80 6.81 -15.79 -2.39
CA ASN A 80 5.95 -15.71 -3.57
C ASN A 80 6.00 -14.34 -4.25
N VAL A 81 6.05 -13.24 -3.48
CA VAL A 81 6.14 -11.86 -4.01
C VAL A 81 7.43 -11.64 -4.79
N ILE A 82 8.56 -12.10 -4.24
CA ILE A 82 9.87 -11.92 -4.87
C ILE A 82 10.27 -13.07 -5.79
N LYS A 83 9.36 -14.03 -6.03
CA LYS A 83 9.62 -15.13 -6.95
C LYS A 83 9.90 -14.56 -8.34
N PRO A 84 11.06 -14.86 -8.95
CA PRO A 84 11.36 -14.38 -10.29
C PRO A 84 10.32 -14.86 -11.30
N ASN A 85 9.83 -13.95 -12.13
CA ASN A 85 9.01 -14.26 -13.29
C ASN A 85 9.89 -14.11 -14.54
N GLU A 86 9.86 -15.09 -15.45
CA GLU A 86 10.77 -15.15 -16.61
C GLU A 86 10.44 -14.12 -17.69
N THR A 87 9.20 -13.62 -17.71
CA THR A 87 8.66 -12.83 -18.83
C THR A 87 8.17 -11.45 -18.41
N LYS A 88 7.54 -11.34 -17.24
CA LYS A 88 6.94 -10.11 -16.73
C LYS A 88 7.64 -9.67 -15.45
N ARG A 89 7.57 -8.39 -15.15
CA ARG A 89 7.88 -7.87 -13.82
C ARG A 89 6.74 -8.25 -12.86
N THR A 90 7.05 -8.59 -11.63
CA THR A 90 6.03 -8.63 -10.58
C THR A 90 5.83 -7.23 -10.03
N PHE A 91 4.60 -6.72 -9.97
CA PHE A 91 4.25 -5.51 -9.23
C PHE A 91 3.45 -5.89 -7.99
N SER A 92 3.96 -5.59 -6.80
CA SER A 92 3.24 -5.78 -5.54
C SER A 92 2.85 -4.45 -4.95
N LYS A 93 1.56 -4.20 -4.73
CA LYS A 93 1.11 -3.11 -3.88
C LYS A 93 0.90 -3.66 -2.48
N ASP A 94 1.62 -3.16 -1.48
CA ASP A 94 1.51 -3.64 -0.09
C ASP A 94 1.55 -2.48 0.89
N MET A 95 0.87 -2.65 2.02
CA MET A 95 0.98 -1.72 3.13
C MET A 95 2.28 -2.01 3.88
N ALA A 96 3.08 -0.97 4.13
CA ALA A 96 4.32 -1.14 4.89
C ALA A 96 4.08 -1.74 6.28
N GLN A 97 2.93 -1.42 6.89
CA GLN A 97 2.54 -1.94 8.20
C GLN A 97 2.49 -3.47 8.26
N TYR A 98 2.16 -4.14 7.16
CA TYR A 98 2.01 -5.60 7.16
C TYR A 98 3.32 -6.31 7.47
N ILE A 99 4.46 -5.68 7.18
CA ILE A 99 5.77 -6.30 7.37
C ILE A 99 6.54 -5.74 8.56
N CYS A 100 6.01 -4.74 9.29
CA CYS A 100 6.74 -4.05 10.34
C CYS A 100 6.67 -4.77 11.70
N ASN A 101 7.81 -4.83 12.37
CA ASN A 101 8.01 -5.43 13.69
C ASN A 101 7.74 -4.46 14.86
N GLN A 102 6.98 -3.39 14.63
CA GLN A 102 6.62 -2.45 15.70
C GLN A 102 5.42 -3.01 16.46
N ALA A 103 5.73 -3.82 17.46
CA ALA A 103 4.87 -4.02 18.61
C ALA A 103 4.77 -2.69 19.38
N SER A 104 3.76 -1.88 19.08
CA SER A 104 3.25 -0.89 20.04
C SER A 104 2.29 -1.52 21.06
N SER A 105 2.42 -2.81 21.38
CA SER A 105 1.79 -3.38 22.57
C SER A 105 2.46 -4.67 23.01
N THR A 106 2.55 -4.83 24.31
CA THR A 106 3.33 -5.78 25.11
C THR A 106 3.02 -7.28 24.94
N ASP A 107 2.35 -7.73 23.88
CA ASP A 107 1.78 -9.09 23.82
C ASP A 107 2.08 -9.93 22.55
N ILE A 108 3.08 -9.59 21.72
CA ILE A 108 3.45 -10.44 20.57
C ILE A 108 4.59 -11.40 20.98
N GLN A 109 4.25 -12.50 21.66
CA GLN A 109 5.19 -13.57 21.95
C GLN A 109 5.40 -14.56 20.78
N SER A 110 4.72 -14.41 19.64
CA SER A 110 4.64 -15.48 18.62
C SER A 110 5.17 -15.17 17.22
N VAL A 111 5.65 -13.95 16.92
CA VAL A 111 6.23 -13.68 15.59
C VAL A 111 7.74 -13.80 15.68
N HIS A 112 8.26 -14.91 15.16
CA HIS A 112 9.70 -15.11 15.03
C HIS A 112 10.20 -14.38 13.79
N PRO A 113 11.20 -13.48 13.91
CA PRO A 113 11.86 -12.89 12.75
C PRO A 113 12.34 -13.99 11.80
N LEU A 114 12.22 -13.76 10.49
CA LEU A 114 12.54 -14.76 9.44
C LEU A 114 14.06 -15.06 9.31
N GLY A 115 14.89 -14.56 10.23
CA GLY A 115 16.34 -14.68 10.27
C GLY A 115 16.91 -14.19 11.63
N PRO A 116 18.25 -14.01 11.74
CA PRO A 116 18.86 -13.42 12.93
C PRO A 116 18.19 -12.07 13.26
N VAL A 117 17.96 -11.81 14.56
CA VAL A 117 17.34 -10.55 15.00
C VAL A 117 18.31 -9.39 14.77
N ASP A 118 18.16 -8.73 13.63
CA ASP A 118 18.77 -7.42 13.36
C ASP A 118 17.88 -6.35 13.99
N SER A 119 18.30 -5.82 15.14
CA SER A 119 17.57 -4.75 15.84
C SER A 119 17.45 -3.45 15.03
N SER A 120 18.21 -3.32 13.93
CA SER A 120 18.11 -2.19 13.01
C SER A 120 17.12 -2.41 11.87
N ASN A 121 16.70 -3.65 11.59
CA ASN A 121 15.68 -3.97 10.60
C ASN A 121 14.28 -3.82 11.21
N PRO A 122 13.46 -2.85 10.76
CA PRO A 122 12.13 -2.65 11.33
C PRO A 122 11.11 -3.66 10.82
N THR A 123 11.51 -4.68 10.04
CA THR A 123 10.60 -5.59 9.34
C THR A 123 10.82 -7.05 9.71
N PHE A 124 9.81 -7.89 9.48
CA PHE A 124 9.93 -9.36 9.57
C PHE A 124 10.70 -9.96 8.40
N ILE A 125 10.95 -9.19 7.34
CA ILE A 125 11.60 -9.67 6.13
C ILE A 125 13.13 -9.62 6.31
N PRO A 126 13.87 -10.72 6.02
CA PRO A 126 15.32 -10.70 6.13
C PRO A 126 15.93 -9.63 5.23
N LYS A 127 16.96 -8.94 5.70
CA LYS A 127 17.61 -7.83 5.00
C LYS A 127 18.02 -8.19 3.58
N GLU A 128 18.64 -9.35 3.41
CA GLU A 128 19.14 -9.84 2.12
C GLU A 128 18.02 -10.07 1.11
N SER A 129 16.83 -10.42 1.60
CA SER A 129 15.65 -10.65 0.79
C SER A 129 14.91 -9.35 0.48
N LEU A 130 14.75 -8.48 1.49
CA LEU A 130 14.14 -7.16 1.33
C LEU A 130 14.94 -6.30 0.34
N LEU A 131 16.27 -6.27 0.49
CA LEU A 131 17.18 -5.42 -0.28
C LEU A 131 17.83 -6.15 -1.47
N SER A 132 17.19 -7.22 -1.96
CA SER A 132 17.69 -7.92 -3.14
C SER A 132 17.85 -6.95 -4.32
N PRO A 133 18.95 -7.01 -5.10
CA PRO A 133 19.13 -6.15 -6.29
C PRO A 133 18.03 -6.32 -7.35
N SER A 134 17.26 -7.40 -7.30
CA SER A 134 16.13 -7.67 -8.18
C SER A 134 14.81 -7.08 -7.68
N VAL A 135 14.83 -6.28 -6.60
CA VAL A 135 13.65 -5.63 -6.03
C VAL A 135 13.82 -4.12 -6.11
N ILE A 136 12.83 -3.45 -6.70
CA ILE A 136 12.73 -2.00 -6.78
C ILE A 136 11.64 -1.55 -5.80
N HIS A 137 11.97 -0.63 -4.89
CA HIS A 137 11.03 -0.09 -3.93
C HIS A 137 10.58 1.31 -4.33
N THR A 138 9.27 1.51 -4.36
CA THR A 138 8.63 2.81 -4.58
C THR A 138 7.60 3.06 -3.49
N PHE A 139 7.31 4.32 -3.20
CA PHE A 139 6.46 4.72 -2.08
C PHE A 139 5.37 5.66 -2.56
N LEU A 140 4.13 5.47 -2.09
CA LEU A 140 3.01 6.39 -2.33
C LEU A 140 2.45 6.89 -1.01
N ILE A 141 2.51 8.21 -0.82
CA ILE A 141 2.01 8.89 0.38
C ILE A 141 0.79 9.75 0.08
N ARG A 142 0.05 10.07 1.13
CA ARG A 142 -1.05 11.02 1.11
C ARG A 142 -1.12 11.78 2.43
N THR A 143 -1.51 13.05 2.35
CA THR A 143 -1.71 13.87 3.55
C THR A 143 -2.67 13.19 4.56
N PRO A 144 -2.30 13.13 5.85
CA PRO A 144 -3.15 12.59 6.91
C PRO A 144 -4.54 13.22 6.94
N THR A 145 -4.63 14.52 6.65
CA THR A 145 -5.89 15.28 6.60
C THR A 145 -6.93 14.73 5.60
N LYS A 146 -6.49 13.92 4.61
CA LYS A 146 -7.36 13.24 3.65
C LYS A 146 -7.44 11.74 3.89
N ALA A 147 -6.31 11.11 4.23
CA ALA A 147 -6.23 9.67 4.41
C ALA A 147 -6.97 9.19 5.67
N VAL A 148 -6.72 9.83 6.82
CA VAL A 148 -7.25 9.41 8.13
C VAL A 148 -8.78 9.51 8.19
N PRO A 149 -9.43 10.64 7.84
CA PRO A 149 -10.89 10.69 7.82
C PRO A 149 -11.52 9.70 6.83
N SER A 150 -10.85 9.46 5.69
CA SER A 150 -11.34 8.46 4.74
C SER A 150 -11.22 7.04 5.26
N TYR A 151 -10.23 6.74 6.09
CA TYR A 151 -10.04 5.43 6.71
C TYR A 151 -11.09 5.26 7.82
N HIS A 152 -11.23 6.24 8.70
CA HIS A 152 -12.21 6.25 9.79
C HIS A 152 -13.65 6.02 9.32
N ARG A 153 -14.05 6.67 8.22
CA ARG A 153 -15.38 6.48 7.62
C ARG A 153 -15.68 5.02 7.23
N LEU A 154 -14.67 4.18 7.03
CA LEU A 154 -14.84 2.80 6.56
C LEU A 154 -14.68 1.76 7.67
N CYS A 155 -14.47 2.18 8.92
CA CYS A 155 -14.10 1.31 10.02
C CYS A 155 -15.03 1.53 11.20
N TYR A 156 -16.19 0.87 11.17
CA TYR A 156 -17.24 0.96 12.18
C TYR A 156 -18.14 -0.29 12.11
N PRO A 157 -18.84 -0.67 13.20
CA PRO A 157 -19.73 -1.82 13.20
C PRO A 157 -20.77 -1.78 12.08
N GLY A 158 -20.81 -2.81 11.24
CA GLY A 158 -21.71 -2.86 10.07
C GLY A 158 -21.25 -2.04 8.86
N SER A 159 -19.98 -1.62 8.82
CA SER A 159 -19.37 -1.00 7.65
C SER A 159 -19.30 -1.99 6.46
N PRO A 160 -19.32 -1.50 5.20
CA PRO A 160 -19.17 -2.37 4.02
C PRO A 160 -17.84 -3.12 3.93
N THR A 161 -16.86 -2.75 4.76
CA THR A 161 -15.56 -3.42 4.83
C THR A 161 -15.55 -4.63 5.76
N GLY A 162 -16.57 -4.76 6.61
CA GLY A 162 -16.61 -5.75 7.70
C GLY A 162 -15.71 -5.39 8.88
N PHE A 163 -15.12 -4.19 8.92
CA PHE A 163 -14.29 -3.77 10.05
C PHE A 163 -15.19 -3.27 11.17
N GLU A 164 -15.12 -3.92 12.34
CA GLU A 164 -16.00 -3.65 13.49
C GLU A 164 -15.61 -2.43 14.33
N TYR A 165 -14.45 -1.84 14.10
CA TYR A 165 -13.96 -0.69 14.88
C TYR A 165 -12.99 0.17 14.07
N TRP A 166 -12.82 1.43 14.46
CA TRP A 166 -11.73 2.27 14.01
C TRP A 166 -10.47 1.95 14.83
N ASP A 167 -9.32 1.85 14.17
CA ASP A 167 -8.02 1.68 14.86
C ASP A 167 -7.02 2.70 14.31
N PRO A 168 -6.64 3.72 15.09
CA PRO A 168 -5.67 4.73 14.64
C PRO A 168 -4.26 4.15 14.41
N GLU A 169 -3.90 3.02 15.03
CA GLU A 169 -2.60 2.38 14.83
C GLU A 169 -2.46 1.77 13.43
N GLU A 170 -3.58 1.43 12.77
CA GLU A 170 -3.59 0.91 11.40
C GLU A 170 -3.56 2.04 10.33
N THR A 171 -3.18 3.27 10.68
CA THR A 171 -2.99 4.35 9.69
C THR A 171 -1.71 4.22 8.88
N GLY A 172 -0.70 3.49 9.36
CA GLY A 172 0.39 2.92 8.57
C GLY A 172 1.49 3.89 8.07
N LEU A 173 1.39 5.20 8.34
CA LEU A 173 2.36 6.19 7.84
C LEU A 173 3.70 6.10 8.57
N ARG A 174 3.68 5.77 9.87
CA ARG A 174 4.88 5.56 10.66
C ARG A 174 5.70 4.39 10.12
N GLU A 175 5.03 3.27 9.87
CA GLU A 175 5.60 2.04 9.30
C GLU A 175 6.14 2.31 7.90
N LEU A 176 5.42 3.10 7.10
CA LEU A 176 5.88 3.51 5.78
C LEU A 176 7.20 4.29 5.85
N ARG A 177 7.34 5.22 6.80
CA ARG A 177 8.61 5.93 7.05
C ARG A 177 9.71 4.98 7.51
N LEU A 178 9.42 4.06 8.43
CA LEU A 178 10.41 3.11 8.94
C LEU A 178 10.99 2.23 7.83
N VAL A 179 10.12 1.70 6.95
CA VAL A 179 10.55 0.93 5.79
C VAL A 179 11.38 1.80 4.82
N PHE A 180 10.94 3.02 4.54
CA PHE A 180 11.68 3.97 3.71
C PHE A 180 13.08 4.27 4.27
N ASP A 181 13.18 4.66 5.53
CA ASP A 181 14.44 5.03 6.18
C ASP A 181 15.42 3.85 6.21
N TYR A 182 14.93 2.64 6.49
CA TYR A 182 15.75 1.44 6.48
C TYR A 182 16.32 1.15 5.09
N ILE A 183 15.47 1.12 4.06
CA ILE A 183 15.91 0.86 2.68
C ILE A 183 16.90 1.94 2.23
N LYS A 184 16.59 3.22 2.49
CA LYS A 184 17.45 4.35 2.13
C LYS A 184 18.82 4.27 2.80
N LYS A 185 18.85 3.95 4.10
CA LYS A 185 20.09 3.84 4.87
C LYS A 185 20.96 2.68 4.37
N GLU A 186 20.37 1.49 4.21
CA GLU A 186 21.12 0.27 3.91
C GLU A 186 21.57 0.18 2.45
N THR A 187 20.81 0.77 1.52
CA THR A 187 21.19 0.80 0.09
C THR A 187 22.01 2.04 -0.29
N GLY A 188 22.00 3.09 0.54
CA GLY A 188 22.57 4.40 0.23
C GLY A 188 21.84 5.16 -0.90
N THR A 189 20.75 4.61 -1.43
CA THR A 189 19.93 5.20 -2.51
C THR A 189 18.61 5.65 -1.93
N THR A 190 18.08 6.80 -2.37
CA THR A 190 16.76 7.26 -1.94
C THR A 190 15.68 6.65 -2.83
N PRO A 191 14.79 5.78 -2.30
CA PRO A 191 13.68 5.23 -3.09
C PRO A 191 12.74 6.34 -3.59
N LEU A 192 12.09 6.11 -4.74
CA LEU A 192 11.10 7.05 -5.27
C LEU A 192 9.92 7.19 -4.29
N VAL A 193 9.63 8.43 -3.89
CA VAL A 193 8.43 8.78 -3.14
C VAL A 193 7.52 9.64 -4.03
N LEU A 194 6.26 9.22 -4.15
CA LEU A 194 5.19 9.89 -4.87
C LEU A 194 4.13 10.36 -3.90
N ASP A 195 3.51 11.51 -4.19
CA ASP A 195 2.31 11.97 -3.46
C ASP A 195 1.06 11.73 -4.30
N SER A 196 0.05 11.13 -3.69
CA SER A 196 -1.26 10.89 -4.28
C SER A 196 -1.98 12.16 -4.76
N GLU A 197 -1.72 13.31 -4.15
CA GLU A 197 -2.31 14.59 -4.57
C GLU A 197 -1.64 15.09 -5.85
N ASP A 198 -0.34 14.86 -6.01
CA ASP A 198 0.38 15.14 -7.25
C ASP A 198 -0.07 14.16 -8.36
N LEU A 199 -0.32 12.89 -8.01
CA LEU A 199 -0.87 11.88 -8.92
C LEU A 199 -2.27 12.26 -9.42
N LEU A 200 -3.12 12.75 -8.53
CA LEU A 200 -4.47 13.18 -8.88
C LEU A 200 -4.48 14.46 -9.72
N ALA A 201 -3.55 15.38 -9.46
CA ALA A 201 -3.46 16.65 -10.18
C ALA A 201 -2.84 16.50 -11.57
N ASP A 202 -1.80 15.68 -11.71
CA ASP A 202 -1.08 15.46 -12.97
C ASP A 202 -0.67 13.97 -13.12
N PRO A 203 -1.63 13.11 -13.46
CA PRO A 203 -1.41 11.67 -13.49
C PRO A 203 -0.40 11.24 -14.54
N GLU A 204 -0.38 11.89 -15.70
CA GLU A 204 0.56 11.55 -16.77
C GLU A 204 2.00 11.80 -16.32
N ARG A 205 2.27 12.96 -15.69
CA ARG A 205 3.60 13.28 -15.17
C ARG A 205 4.05 12.30 -14.10
N ILE A 206 3.17 11.99 -13.13
CA ILE A 206 3.53 11.06 -12.04
C ILE A 206 3.75 9.64 -12.56
N MET A 207 2.91 9.16 -13.47
CA MET A 207 3.09 7.83 -14.05
C MET A 207 4.36 7.75 -14.90
N LYS A 208 4.72 8.81 -15.64
CA LYS A 208 6.03 8.88 -16.34
C LYS A 208 7.21 8.78 -15.37
N LEU A 209 7.19 9.55 -14.27
CA LEU A 209 8.24 9.48 -13.25
C LEU A 209 8.41 8.07 -12.66
N TRP A 210 7.29 7.39 -12.40
CA TRP A 210 7.33 6.03 -11.89
C TRP A 210 7.82 5.03 -12.94
N CYS A 211 7.34 5.14 -14.19
CA CYS A 211 7.78 4.30 -15.30
C CYS A 211 9.30 4.40 -15.53
N ASP A 212 9.85 5.61 -15.45
CA ASP A 212 11.29 5.85 -15.57
C ASP A 212 12.08 5.18 -14.44
N GLU A 213 11.59 5.27 -13.19
CA GLU A 213 12.21 4.64 -12.02
C GLU A 213 12.26 3.12 -12.14
N VAL A 214 11.17 2.50 -12.59
CA VAL A 214 11.06 1.04 -12.71
C VAL A 214 11.50 0.51 -14.08
N GLN A 215 12.00 1.40 -14.94
CA GLN A 215 12.54 1.11 -16.27
C GLN A 215 11.52 0.39 -17.17
N VAL A 216 10.33 0.96 -17.29
CA VAL A 216 9.31 0.57 -18.27
C VAL A 216 8.89 1.77 -19.09
N ARG A 217 8.37 1.54 -20.30
CA ARG A 217 7.85 2.62 -21.13
C ARG A 217 6.48 3.06 -20.60
N PHE A 218 6.31 4.35 -20.37
CA PHE A 218 4.98 4.92 -20.13
C PHE A 218 4.06 4.69 -21.33
N ASP A 219 2.84 4.22 -21.05
CA ASP A 219 1.76 4.10 -22.02
C ASP A 219 0.56 4.95 -21.55
N PRO A 220 0.02 5.85 -22.39
CA PRO A 220 -1.18 6.62 -22.05
C PRO A 220 -2.38 5.77 -21.62
N SER A 221 -2.47 4.50 -22.05
CA SER A 221 -3.52 3.57 -21.62
C SER A 221 -3.52 3.35 -20.11
N MET A 222 -2.39 3.54 -19.42
CA MET A 222 -2.31 3.45 -17.96
C MET A 222 -3.24 4.42 -17.24
N LEU A 223 -3.72 5.48 -17.90
CA LEU A 223 -4.56 6.50 -17.27
C LEU A 223 -6.06 6.26 -17.47
N GLU A 224 -6.45 5.22 -18.21
CA GLU A 224 -7.85 4.93 -18.57
C GLU A 224 -8.14 3.43 -18.49
N TRP A 225 -9.27 3.04 -17.90
CA TRP A 225 -9.63 1.63 -17.73
C TRP A 225 -11.13 1.36 -17.83
N ASN A 226 -11.45 0.10 -18.07
CA ASN A 226 -12.82 -0.42 -18.19
C ASN A 226 -13.24 -1.21 -16.94
N GLU A 227 -14.48 -1.72 -16.93
CA GLU A 227 -15.03 -2.42 -15.76
C GLU A 227 -14.28 -3.71 -15.38
N GLY A 228 -13.49 -4.29 -16.28
CA GLY A 228 -12.74 -5.52 -16.06
C GLY A 228 -11.70 -5.43 -14.94
N THR A 229 -11.25 -4.23 -14.59
CA THR A 229 -10.32 -3.98 -13.47
C THR A 229 -10.96 -4.25 -12.10
N ARG A 230 -12.29 -4.32 -12.01
CA ARG A 230 -13.04 -4.45 -10.74
C ARG A 230 -12.86 -5.80 -10.04
N GLU A 231 -12.72 -6.88 -10.79
CA GLU A 231 -12.63 -8.24 -10.22
C GLU A 231 -11.34 -8.47 -9.42
N HIS A 232 -10.30 -7.66 -9.68
CA HIS A 232 -8.99 -7.75 -9.02
C HIS A 232 -9.03 -7.38 -7.53
N PHE A 233 -10.02 -6.56 -7.11
CA PHE A 233 -10.04 -5.93 -5.78
C PHE A 233 -10.92 -6.63 -4.74
N LYS A 234 -11.44 -7.82 -5.07
CA LYS A 234 -12.40 -8.57 -4.25
C LYS A 234 -11.93 -8.90 -2.83
N LYS A 235 -10.61 -8.93 -2.57
CA LYS A 235 -10.06 -9.25 -1.25
C LYS A 235 -10.52 -8.28 -0.16
N TRP A 236 -10.65 -6.99 -0.48
CA TRP A 236 -11.03 -5.95 0.47
C TRP A 236 -12.34 -5.27 0.04
N PRO A 237 -13.51 -5.91 0.29
CA PRO A 237 -14.79 -5.34 -0.08
C PRO A 237 -14.99 -3.97 0.59
N GLY A 238 -15.71 -3.06 -0.08
CA GLY A 238 -16.04 -1.73 0.44
C GLY A 238 -14.89 -0.71 0.38
N PHE A 239 -13.63 -1.13 0.56
CA PHE A 239 -12.46 -0.23 0.52
C PHE A 239 -12.26 0.39 -0.87
N HIS A 240 -12.57 -0.35 -1.95
CA HIS A 240 -12.17 0.00 -3.31
C HIS A 240 -13.26 0.61 -4.19
N THR A 241 -14.46 0.81 -3.64
CA THR A 241 -15.66 1.28 -4.36
C THR A 241 -15.41 2.48 -5.29
N SER A 242 -14.58 3.45 -4.87
CA SER A 242 -14.27 4.62 -5.69
C SER A 242 -13.36 4.30 -6.88
N ALA A 243 -12.36 3.44 -6.68
CA ALA A 243 -11.49 3.01 -7.78
C ALA A 243 -12.25 2.11 -8.76
N GLU A 244 -13.05 1.17 -8.22
CA GLU A 244 -13.91 0.27 -9.00
C GLU A 244 -14.90 1.01 -9.91
N SER A 245 -15.48 2.12 -9.43
CA SER A 245 -16.44 2.92 -10.21
C SER A 245 -15.79 3.92 -11.16
N SER A 246 -14.48 4.19 -11.02
CA SER A 246 -13.75 5.12 -11.89
C SER A 246 -13.43 4.51 -13.26
N ARG A 247 -13.11 5.36 -14.24
CA ARG A 247 -12.69 4.96 -15.59
C ARG A 247 -11.27 5.42 -15.95
N GLY A 248 -10.53 5.89 -14.95
CA GLY A 248 -9.21 6.50 -15.12
C GLY A 248 -8.84 7.35 -13.92
N VAL A 249 -7.56 7.75 -13.85
CA VAL A 249 -7.05 8.59 -12.75
C VAL A 249 -7.76 9.94 -12.78
N GLY A 250 -8.54 10.25 -11.73
CA GLY A 250 -9.35 11.48 -11.66
C GLY A 250 -10.55 11.53 -12.63
N LYS A 251 -10.90 10.44 -13.31
CA LYS A 251 -12.00 10.39 -14.31
C LYS A 251 -13.18 9.54 -13.84
N GLY A 252 -14.39 10.04 -14.10
CA GLY A 252 -15.64 9.26 -13.95
C GLY A 252 -16.29 9.27 -12.57
N LEU A 253 -15.75 10.03 -11.61
CA LEU A 253 -16.38 10.22 -10.30
C LEU A 253 -17.33 11.43 -10.36
N SER A 254 -18.56 11.26 -9.86
CA SER A 254 -19.51 12.37 -9.70
C SER A 254 -18.89 13.48 -8.83
N LYS A 255 -19.22 14.74 -9.09
CA LYS A 255 -18.83 15.86 -8.21
C LYS A 255 -19.34 15.66 -6.77
N ASP A 256 -20.45 14.94 -6.62
CA ASP A 256 -21.06 14.60 -5.33
C ASP A 256 -20.51 13.29 -4.72
N HIS A 257 -19.65 12.58 -5.45
CA HIS A 257 -19.01 11.37 -4.94
C HIS A 257 -18.02 11.75 -3.84
N ILE A 258 -18.24 11.24 -2.64
CA ILE A 258 -17.31 11.43 -1.51
C ILE A 258 -16.04 10.65 -1.80
N THR A 259 -15.11 11.29 -2.49
CA THR A 259 -13.74 10.82 -2.63
C THR A 259 -12.94 11.18 -1.38
N PRO A 260 -11.85 10.46 -1.11
CA PRO A 260 -10.85 10.92 -0.15
C PRO A 260 -10.30 12.33 -0.45
N SER A 261 -10.40 12.82 -1.69
CA SER A 261 -9.96 14.15 -2.11
C SER A 261 -11.00 15.26 -1.91
N ASN A 262 -12.30 14.92 -1.82
CA ASN A 262 -13.41 15.87 -1.68
C ASN A 262 -13.86 16.05 -0.22
N HIS A 263 -12.97 15.86 0.75
CA HIS A 263 -13.24 16.10 2.18
C HIS A 263 -13.39 17.59 2.56
N GLY A 264 -13.89 18.44 1.66
CA GLY A 264 -14.30 19.81 1.97
C GLY A 264 -15.79 19.87 2.26
N THR A 265 -16.21 20.63 3.27
CA THR A 265 -17.63 20.95 3.42
C THR A 265 -18.10 21.78 2.21
N PRO A 266 -19.35 21.65 1.75
CA PRO A 266 -19.87 22.42 0.61
C PRO A 266 -19.77 23.95 0.77
N ASN A 267 -19.53 24.43 2.00
CA ASN A 267 -19.57 25.84 2.38
C ASN A 267 -18.22 26.44 2.79
N GLY A 268 -17.11 25.70 2.61
CA GLY A 268 -15.77 26.22 2.96
C GLY A 268 -15.46 26.28 4.46
N GLU A 269 -16.31 25.70 5.31
CA GLU A 269 -15.97 25.45 6.71
C GLU A 269 -14.97 24.28 6.81
N ALA A 270 -13.96 24.41 7.66
CA ALA A 270 -13.07 23.29 7.96
C ALA A 270 -13.91 22.11 8.48
N PRO A 271 -13.68 20.88 7.98
CA PRO A 271 -14.41 19.71 8.46
C PRO A 271 -14.24 19.57 9.98
N LYS A 272 -15.34 19.38 10.70
CA LYS A 272 -15.30 19.01 12.11
C LYS A 272 -15.10 17.51 12.20
N PHE A 273 -13.91 17.08 12.61
CA PHE A 273 -13.60 15.68 12.87
C PHE A 273 -13.83 15.35 14.35
N PRO A 274 -14.18 14.09 14.69
CA PRO A 274 -14.05 13.58 16.05
C PRO A 274 -12.63 13.82 16.60
N ASP A 275 -12.51 13.99 17.92
CA ASP A 275 -11.24 14.35 18.56
C ASP A 275 -10.15 13.28 18.32
N ASP A 276 -10.50 12.00 18.37
CA ASP A 276 -9.59 10.87 18.10
C ASP A 276 -9.08 10.85 16.64
N VAL A 277 -9.94 11.23 15.69
CA VAL A 277 -9.53 11.40 14.29
C VAL A 277 -8.57 12.58 14.13
N LEU A 278 -8.81 13.70 14.83
CA LEU A 278 -7.92 14.86 14.80
C LEU A 278 -6.56 14.54 15.43
N GLU A 279 -6.55 13.86 16.58
CA GLU A 279 -5.33 13.38 17.24
C GLU A 279 -4.54 12.46 16.32
N CYS A 280 -5.22 11.53 15.63
CA CYS A 280 -4.59 10.63 14.68
C CYS A 280 -4.02 11.37 13.45
N ILE A 281 -4.72 12.40 12.94
CA ILE A 281 -4.17 13.27 11.88
C ILE A 281 -2.86 13.90 12.37
N ILE A 282 -2.87 14.55 13.54
CA ILE A 282 -1.72 15.24 14.11
C ILE A 282 -0.54 14.27 14.32
N ALA A 283 -0.80 13.09 14.88
CA ALA A 283 0.22 12.07 15.14
C ALA A 283 0.94 11.60 13.87
N ASN A 284 0.27 11.63 12.71
CA ASN A 284 0.83 11.19 11.43
C ASN A 284 1.46 12.32 10.59
N MET A 285 1.32 13.58 11.00
CA MET A 285 1.81 14.72 10.21
C MET A 285 3.34 14.74 10.10
N GLU A 286 4.07 14.44 11.18
CA GLU A 286 5.55 14.47 11.15
C GLU A 286 6.10 13.45 10.15
N ASP A 287 5.60 12.21 10.18
CA ASP A 287 6.06 11.16 9.26
C ASP A 287 5.68 11.49 7.81
N TYR A 288 4.49 12.06 7.59
CA TYR A 288 4.07 12.54 6.26
C TYR A 288 4.98 13.67 5.76
N ASP A 289 5.20 14.72 6.54
CA ASP A 289 6.01 15.88 6.12
C ASP A 289 7.46 15.47 5.85
N TYR A 290 8.00 14.55 6.64
CA TYR A 290 9.31 13.95 6.41
C TYR A 290 9.36 13.23 5.06
N LEU A 291 8.44 12.29 4.79
CA LEU A 291 8.39 11.58 3.51
C LEU A 291 8.12 12.53 2.33
N LYS A 292 7.28 13.55 2.53
CA LYS A 292 6.97 14.58 1.53
C LYS A 292 8.20 15.37 1.13
N SER A 293 9.18 15.55 2.03
CA SER A 293 10.45 16.21 1.71
C SER A 293 11.28 15.45 0.66
N PHE A 294 11.05 14.15 0.49
CA PHE A 294 11.69 13.30 -0.53
C PHE A 294 10.86 13.12 -1.80
N VAL A 295 9.64 13.68 -1.87
CA VAL A 295 8.82 13.58 -3.07
C VAL A 295 9.54 14.23 -4.23
N LYS A 296 9.80 13.42 -5.26
CA LYS A 296 10.54 13.84 -6.45
C LYS A 296 9.74 14.91 -7.18
N LYS A 297 10.22 16.15 -7.10
CA LYS A 297 9.75 17.26 -7.93
C LYS A 297 10.37 17.05 -9.31
N ALA A 298 9.52 16.98 -10.33
CA ALA A 298 9.97 16.96 -11.72
C ALA A 298 10.64 18.30 -12.08
#